data_AF-A0A936F6N6-F1
#
_entry.id   AF-A0A936F6N6-F1
#
_cell.length_a   1.000
_cell.length_b   1.000
_cell.length_c   1.000
_cell.angle_alpha   90.00
_cell.angle_beta   90.00
_cell.angle_gamma   90.00
#
_symmetry.space_group_name_H-M   'P 1'
#
loop_
_entity.id
_entity.type
_entity.pdbx_description
1 polymer ?
#
loop_
_entity_poly.entity_id
_entity_poly.type
_entity_poly.pdbx_seq_one_letter_code
_entity_poly.pdbx_strand_id
1 'polypeptide(L)'
;MFRSKQALCATLAIIAALVPATAQATCWSEDAADAAAVRDMETMLMVGALRCRGESQAIITHYNGFIRANRAALTHANDRLRAYFTASGSGLNGYDRYVTSLANRYGGGDGLTCQQIVRVIDFARTGDGSYANLSGLAQDLRIETSLPGGRCAQQVARR
;
A
#
# COMPACT_ATOMS: atom_id res chain seq x y z
N MET A 1 70.94 14.33 38.98
CA MET A 1 69.67 14.24 39.72
C MET A 1 68.52 14.36 38.73
N PHE A 2 67.74 13.29 38.57
CA PHE A 2 66.53 13.23 37.74
C PHE A 2 65.41 14.12 38.30
N ARG A 3 64.66 14.82 37.44
CA ARG A 3 63.20 14.94 37.53
C ARG A 3 62.57 15.55 36.28
N SER A 4 62.07 14.66 35.42
CA SER A 4 61.07 14.93 34.38
C SER A 4 59.72 15.29 35.00
N LYS A 5 58.98 16.25 34.42
CA LYS A 5 57.52 16.37 34.59
C LYS A 5 56.82 16.76 33.28
N GLN A 6 56.53 15.70 32.52
CA GLN A 6 55.30 15.35 31.81
C GLN A 6 54.67 16.32 30.79
N ALA A 7 54.60 15.80 29.57
CA ALA A 7 53.97 16.34 28.39
C ALA A 7 52.44 16.18 28.41
N LEU A 8 51.80 17.22 27.85
CA LEU A 8 50.65 17.21 26.95
C LEU A 8 49.92 15.87 26.72
N CYS A 9 48.62 15.84 27.01
CA CYS A 9 47.61 15.11 26.23
C CYS A 9 46.22 15.57 26.67
N ALA A 10 45.68 16.59 25.99
CA ALA A 10 44.28 16.98 26.10
C ALA A 10 43.45 16.05 25.22
N THR A 11 42.86 15.02 25.82
CA THR A 11 41.95 14.10 25.12
C THR A 11 40.55 14.72 25.10
N LEU A 12 40.17 15.37 24.00
CA LEU A 12 38.78 15.69 23.72
C LEU A 12 38.02 14.38 23.44
N ALA A 13 37.23 13.92 24.41
CA ALA A 13 36.28 12.84 24.21
C ALA A 13 35.13 13.35 23.32
N ILE A 14 35.16 13.02 22.03
CA ILE A 14 34.03 13.21 21.12
C ILE A 14 32.95 12.21 21.54
N ILE A 15 31.92 12.69 22.23
CA ILE A 15 30.71 11.92 22.50
C ILE A 15 29.95 11.84 21.16
N ALA A 16 30.20 10.77 20.40
CA ALA A 16 29.35 10.40 19.29
C ALA A 16 28.00 9.98 19.89
N ALA A 17 27.02 10.89 19.83
CA ALA A 17 25.63 10.55 20.10
C ALA A 17 25.19 9.52 19.05
N LEU A 18 25.26 8.24 19.41
CA LEU A 18 24.55 7.17 18.74
C LEU A 18 23.06 7.46 18.93
N VAL A 19 22.49 8.26 18.03
CA VAL A 19 21.04 8.39 17.93
C VAL A 19 20.56 6.98 17.59
N PRO A 20 19.79 6.30 18.46
CA PRO A 20 19.19 5.05 18.07
C PRO A 20 18.34 5.37 16.85
N ALA A 21 18.63 4.69 15.73
CA ALA A 21 17.71 4.66 14.60
C ALA A 21 16.43 4.04 15.15
N THR A 22 15.51 4.90 15.60
CA THR A 22 14.14 4.47 15.85
C THR A 22 13.71 3.85 14.54
N ALA A 23 13.24 2.60 14.59
CA ALA A 23 12.55 2.00 13.47
C ALA A 23 11.40 2.95 13.15
N GLN A 24 11.65 3.89 12.23
CA GLN A 24 10.66 4.84 11.78
C GLN A 24 9.60 3.95 11.16
N ALA A 25 8.39 3.95 11.74
CA ALA A 25 7.24 3.39 11.06
C ALA A 25 7.27 3.94 9.65
N THR A 26 7.57 3.09 8.66
CA THR A 26 7.75 3.53 7.28
C THR A 26 6.42 4.11 6.85
N CYS A 27 6.37 5.42 6.67
CA CYS A 27 5.17 6.08 6.20
C CYS A 27 4.96 5.73 4.72
N TRP A 28 3.72 5.83 4.25
CA TRP A 28 3.39 5.55 2.86
C TRP A 28 3.78 6.74 1.99
N SER A 29 4.62 6.52 0.97
CA SER A 29 4.79 7.46 -0.13
C SER A 29 3.49 7.56 -0.93
N GLU A 30 3.34 8.60 -1.75
CA GLU A 30 2.14 8.74 -2.61
C GLU A 30 2.00 7.55 -3.56
N ASP A 31 3.08 7.15 -4.23
CA ASP A 31 3.08 5.98 -5.13
C ASP A 31 2.71 4.67 -4.42
N ALA A 32 3.22 4.44 -3.19
CA ALA A 32 2.86 3.25 -2.41
C ALA A 32 1.40 3.30 -1.94
N ALA A 33 0.90 4.49 -1.58
CA ALA A 33 -0.48 4.67 -1.17
C ALA A 33 -1.47 4.53 -2.34
N ASP A 34 -1.09 4.96 -3.54
CA ASP A 34 -1.89 4.78 -4.75
C ASP A 34 -1.93 3.30 -5.15
N ALA A 35 -0.80 2.60 -5.04
CA ALA A 35 -0.74 1.16 -5.25
C ALA A 35 -1.60 0.39 -4.24
N ALA A 36 -1.61 0.84 -2.98
CA ALA A 36 -2.50 0.32 -1.93
C ALA A 36 -3.97 0.54 -2.29
N ALA A 37 -4.34 1.73 -2.77
CA ALA A 37 -5.71 2.02 -3.18
C ALA A 37 -6.16 1.12 -4.35
N VAL A 38 -5.30 0.91 -5.35
CA VAL A 38 -5.58 -0.02 -6.45
C VAL A 38 -5.80 -1.44 -5.94
N ARG A 39 -4.96 -1.92 -5.00
CA ARG A 39 -5.09 -3.27 -4.43
C ARG A 39 -6.34 -3.43 -3.56
N ASP A 40 -6.71 -2.39 -2.83
CA ASP A 40 -7.92 -2.35 -2.01
C ASP A 40 -9.16 -2.45 -2.91
N MET A 41 -9.23 -1.60 -3.94
CA MET A 41 -10.28 -1.64 -4.95
C MET A 41 -10.36 -3.01 -5.66
N GLU A 42 -9.23 -3.57 -6.11
CA GLU A 42 -9.21 -4.89 -6.75
C GLU A 42 -9.79 -5.96 -5.83
N THR A 43 -9.38 -5.97 -4.56
CA THR A 43 -9.87 -6.95 -3.57
C THR A 43 -11.36 -6.77 -3.31
N MET A 44 -11.84 -5.54 -3.20
CA MET A 44 -13.25 -5.21 -3.07
C MET A 44 -14.07 -5.74 -4.26
N LEU A 45 -13.60 -5.50 -5.48
CA LEU A 45 -14.28 -5.94 -6.70
C LEU A 45 -14.29 -7.47 -6.82
N MET A 46 -13.19 -8.13 -6.45
CA MET A 46 -13.09 -9.59 -6.45
C MET A 46 -14.08 -10.22 -5.47
N VAL A 47 -14.01 -9.83 -4.20
CA VAL A 47 -14.87 -10.40 -3.15
C VAL A 47 -16.33 -10.05 -3.42
N GLY A 48 -16.59 -8.83 -3.88
CA GLY A 48 -17.90 -8.38 -4.33
C GLY A 48 -18.46 -9.25 -5.46
N ALA A 49 -17.67 -9.53 -6.51
CA ALA A 49 -18.10 -10.39 -7.61
C ALA A 49 -18.41 -11.81 -7.15
N LEU A 50 -17.64 -12.37 -6.21
CA LEU A 50 -17.90 -13.68 -5.63
C LEU A 50 -19.21 -13.70 -4.84
N ARG A 51 -19.46 -12.69 -3.99
CA ARG A 51 -20.71 -12.53 -3.24
C ARG A 51 -21.92 -12.44 -4.18
N CYS A 52 -21.79 -11.67 -5.24
CA CYS A 52 -22.87 -11.38 -6.17
C CYS A 52 -23.09 -12.45 -7.24
N ARG A 53 -22.30 -13.54 -7.29
CA ARG A 53 -22.43 -14.58 -8.33
C ARG A 53 -23.81 -15.25 -8.33
N GLY A 54 -24.49 -15.27 -7.19
CA GLY A 54 -25.84 -15.83 -7.05
C GLY A 54 -26.92 -15.01 -7.75
N GLU A 55 -26.69 -13.71 -7.95
CA GLU A 55 -27.61 -12.80 -8.66
C GLU A 55 -27.42 -12.87 -10.18
N SER A 56 -26.18 -13.06 -10.64
CA SER A 56 -25.88 -13.23 -12.06
C SER A 56 -24.50 -13.86 -12.27
N GLN A 57 -24.43 -14.89 -13.11
CA GLN A 57 -23.14 -15.47 -13.52
C GLN A 57 -22.30 -14.52 -14.39
N ALA A 58 -22.92 -13.50 -14.99
CA ALA A 58 -22.20 -12.53 -15.80
C ALA A 58 -21.16 -11.75 -14.96
N ILE A 59 -21.41 -11.52 -13.66
CA ILE A 59 -20.53 -10.67 -12.84
C ILE A 59 -19.09 -11.19 -12.76
N ILE A 60 -18.90 -12.50 -12.71
CA ILE A 60 -17.57 -13.14 -12.74
C ILE A 60 -16.90 -12.90 -14.09
N THR A 61 -17.66 -12.93 -15.18
CA THR A 61 -17.16 -12.63 -16.53
C THR A 61 -16.73 -11.17 -16.65
N HIS A 62 -17.52 -10.24 -16.11
CA HIS A 62 -17.18 -8.81 -16.04
C HIS A 62 -15.87 -8.60 -15.25
N TYR A 63 -15.76 -9.18 -14.04
CA TYR A 63 -14.55 -9.09 -13.22
C TYR A 63 -13.31 -9.65 -13.94
N ASN A 64 -13.43 -10.83 -14.56
CA ASN A 64 -12.32 -11.41 -15.34
C ASN A 64 -11.94 -10.53 -16.55
N GLY A 65 -12.92 -9.85 -17.16
CA GLY A 65 -12.68 -8.84 -18.19
C GLY A 65 -11.87 -7.66 -17.68
N PHE A 66 -12.21 -7.15 -16.48
CA PHE A 66 -11.45 -6.11 -15.80
C PHE A 66 -10.00 -6.53 -15.54
N ILE A 67 -9.76 -7.72 -14.98
CA ILE A 67 -8.41 -8.23 -14.72
C ILE A 67 -7.58 -8.32 -16.01
N ARG A 68 -8.19 -8.79 -17.11
CA ARG A 68 -7.50 -8.87 -18.40
C ARG A 68 -7.15 -7.49 -18.95
N ALA A 69 -8.08 -6.54 -18.90
CA ALA A 69 -7.89 -5.19 -19.42
C ALA A 69 -6.81 -4.41 -18.64
N ASN A 70 -6.69 -4.66 -17.33
CA ASN A 70 -5.82 -3.89 -16.44
C ASN A 70 -4.58 -4.65 -15.95
N ARG A 71 -4.25 -5.79 -16.57
CA ARG A 71 -3.16 -6.67 -16.10
C ARG A 71 -1.86 -5.92 -15.82
N ALA A 72 -1.40 -5.07 -16.74
CA ALA A 72 -0.15 -4.34 -16.59
C ALA A 72 -0.19 -3.35 -15.39
N ALA A 73 -1.29 -2.59 -15.25
CA ALA A 73 -1.48 -1.68 -14.13
C ALA A 73 -1.58 -2.41 -12.79
N LEU A 74 -2.28 -3.55 -12.73
CA LEU A 74 -2.40 -4.37 -11.52
C LEU A 74 -1.05 -4.97 -11.11
N THR A 75 -0.26 -5.46 -12.07
CA THR A 75 1.11 -5.93 -11.81
C THR A 75 1.99 -4.79 -11.29
N HIS A 76 1.93 -3.60 -11.92
CA HIS A 76 2.67 -2.43 -11.45
C HIS A 76 2.30 -2.08 -9.99
N ALA A 77 1.02 -2.00 -9.65
CA ALA A 77 0.56 -1.75 -8.28
C ALA A 77 1.10 -2.80 -7.28
N ASN A 78 1.01 -4.08 -7.65
CA ASN A 78 1.53 -5.17 -6.82
C ASN A 78 3.04 -5.05 -6.56
N ASP A 79 3.82 -4.68 -7.58
CA ASP A 79 5.27 -4.55 -7.47
C ASP A 79 5.66 -3.37 -6.56
N ARG A 80 4.93 -2.25 -6.65
CA ARG A 80 5.09 -1.11 -5.74
C ARG A 80 4.79 -1.47 -4.29
N LEU A 81 3.73 -2.23 -4.04
CA LEU A 81 3.42 -2.72 -2.69
C LEU A 81 4.51 -3.64 -2.15
N ARG A 82 5.00 -4.60 -2.95
CA ARG A 82 6.10 -5.49 -2.55
C ARG A 82 7.38 -4.73 -2.24
N ALA A 83 7.70 -3.70 -3.03
CA ALA A 83 8.83 -2.82 -2.78
C ALA A 83 8.66 -2.05 -1.45
N TYR A 84 7.48 -1.50 -1.19
CA TYR A 84 7.17 -0.82 0.07
C TYR A 84 7.36 -1.73 1.30
N PHE A 85 6.79 -2.93 1.29
CA PHE A 85 6.92 -3.85 2.43
C PHE A 85 8.34 -4.36 2.61
N THR A 86 9.09 -4.55 1.52
CA THR A 86 10.54 -4.84 1.59
C THR A 86 11.30 -3.70 2.24
N ALA A 87 11.06 -2.46 1.79
CA ALA A 87 11.72 -1.27 2.32
C ALA A 87 11.38 -0.99 3.80
N SER A 88 10.17 -1.36 4.25
CA SER A 88 9.77 -1.22 5.66
C SER A 88 10.34 -2.29 6.59
N GLY A 89 11.11 -3.25 6.06
CA GLY A 89 11.69 -4.35 6.83
C GLY A 89 10.71 -5.48 7.19
N SER A 90 9.44 -5.36 6.80
CA SER A 90 8.43 -6.40 7.04
C SER A 90 8.34 -7.45 5.93
N GLY A 91 8.88 -7.14 4.75
CA GLY A 91 9.03 -8.04 3.61
C GLY A 91 7.74 -8.69 3.15
N LEU A 92 7.85 -9.90 2.61
CA LEU A 92 6.69 -10.65 2.11
C LEU A 92 5.63 -10.89 3.20
N ASN A 93 6.05 -11.14 4.44
CA ASN A 93 5.14 -11.32 5.58
C ASN A 93 4.27 -10.07 5.84
N GLY A 94 4.84 -8.87 5.70
CA GLY A 94 4.09 -7.62 5.81
C GLY A 94 3.04 -7.48 4.72
N TYR A 95 3.45 -7.76 3.48
CA TYR A 95 2.58 -7.74 2.31
C TYR A 95 1.43 -8.76 2.42
N ASP A 96 1.72 -10.00 2.81
CA ASP A 96 0.69 -11.06 2.91
C ASP A 96 -0.34 -10.74 4.01
N ARG A 97 0.10 -10.22 5.16
CA ARG A 97 -0.81 -9.74 6.21
C ARG A 97 -1.69 -8.60 5.71
N TYR A 98 -1.13 -7.68 4.95
CA TYR A 98 -1.87 -6.58 4.36
C TYR A 98 -2.96 -7.09 3.42
N VAL A 99 -2.62 -7.91 2.42
CA VAL A 99 -3.59 -8.49 1.47
C VAL A 99 -4.65 -9.32 2.19
N THR A 100 -4.26 -10.10 3.20
CA THR A 100 -5.19 -10.87 4.03
C THR A 100 -6.17 -9.96 4.77
N SER A 101 -5.71 -8.83 5.30
CA SER A 101 -6.58 -7.87 5.99
C SER A 101 -7.65 -7.28 5.06
N LEU A 102 -7.30 -7.03 3.78
CA LEU A 102 -8.25 -6.56 2.77
C LEU A 102 -9.29 -7.64 2.45
N ALA A 103 -8.85 -8.87 2.26
CA ALA A 103 -9.74 -10.00 1.99
C ALA A 103 -10.72 -10.23 3.16
N ASN A 104 -10.24 -10.14 4.40
CA ASN A 104 -11.09 -10.28 5.59
C ASN A 104 -12.09 -9.13 5.73
N ARG A 105 -11.67 -7.89 5.47
CA ARG A 105 -12.55 -6.70 5.48
C ARG A 105 -13.75 -6.91 4.55
N TYR A 106 -13.48 -7.17 3.27
CA TYR A 106 -14.56 -7.35 2.30
C TYR A 106 -15.31 -8.67 2.42
N GLY A 107 -14.65 -9.72 2.92
CA GLY A 107 -15.29 -10.99 3.25
C GLY A 107 -16.32 -10.85 4.38
N GLY A 108 -16.13 -9.87 5.29
CA GLY A 108 -17.05 -9.54 6.37
C GLY A 108 -18.32 -8.80 5.94
N GLY A 109 -18.43 -8.39 4.67
CA GLY A 109 -19.63 -7.75 4.12
C GLY A 109 -19.46 -6.30 3.69
N ASP A 110 -18.33 -5.66 4.02
CA ASP A 110 -18.01 -4.30 3.58
C ASP A 110 -17.99 -4.16 2.05
N GLY A 111 -18.15 -2.94 1.55
CA GLY A 111 -17.99 -2.60 0.13
C GLY A 111 -19.31 -2.32 -0.61
N LEU A 112 -19.28 -2.54 -1.93
CA LEU A 112 -20.29 -2.05 -2.87
C LEU A 112 -21.42 -3.06 -3.13
N THR A 113 -22.60 -2.58 -3.50
CA THR A 113 -23.69 -3.43 -4.01
C THR A 113 -23.32 -4.09 -5.34
N CYS A 114 -24.01 -5.16 -5.72
CA CYS A 114 -23.74 -5.88 -6.96
C CYS A 114 -23.85 -4.99 -8.21
N GLN A 115 -24.83 -4.08 -8.23
CA GLN A 115 -24.97 -3.08 -9.29
C GLN A 115 -23.82 -2.07 -9.31
N GLN A 116 -23.35 -1.62 -8.14
CA GLN A 116 -22.19 -0.72 -8.03
C GLN A 116 -20.90 -1.41 -8.50
N ILE A 117 -20.69 -2.69 -8.14
CA ILE A 117 -19.54 -3.48 -8.59
C ILE A 117 -19.46 -3.54 -10.12
N VAL A 118 -20.58 -3.86 -10.79
CA VAL A 118 -20.62 -3.90 -12.26
C VAL A 118 -20.26 -2.54 -12.86
N ARG A 119 -20.82 -1.45 -12.33
CA ARG A 119 -20.49 -0.10 -12.82
C ARG A 119 -19.02 0.25 -12.69
N VAL A 120 -18.41 -0.06 -11.54
CA VAL A 120 -16.99 0.21 -11.31
C VAL A 120 -16.13 -0.64 -12.24
N ILE A 121 -16.45 -1.93 -12.41
CA ILE A 121 -15.77 -2.82 -13.35
C ILE A 121 -15.84 -2.28 -14.78
N ASP A 122 -17.01 -1.86 -15.22
CA ASP A 122 -17.20 -1.37 -16.59
C ASP A 122 -16.45 -0.05 -16.81
N PHE A 123 -16.47 0.87 -15.84
CA PHE A 123 -15.69 2.10 -15.90
C PHE A 123 -14.18 1.81 -15.93
N ALA A 124 -13.68 0.90 -15.07
CA ALA A 124 -12.28 0.51 -15.02
C ALA A 124 -11.77 -0.12 -16.33
N ARG A 125 -12.66 -0.68 -17.16
CA ARG A 125 -12.31 -1.24 -18.47
C ARG A 125 -12.12 -0.18 -19.56
N THR A 126 -12.63 1.04 -19.36
CA THR A 126 -12.47 2.16 -20.31
C THR A 126 -11.13 2.89 -20.18
N GLY A 127 -10.36 2.61 -19.13
CA GLY A 127 -9.10 3.28 -18.84
C GLY A 127 -7.87 2.77 -19.60
N ASP A 128 -8.05 1.93 -20.64
CA ASP A 128 -7.00 1.37 -21.50
C ASP A 128 -5.85 0.63 -20.78
N GLY A 129 -6.09 0.14 -19.56
CA GLY A 129 -5.07 -0.53 -18.75
C GLY A 129 -4.00 0.41 -18.19
N SER A 130 -4.23 1.72 -18.23
CA SER A 130 -3.33 2.73 -17.65
C SER A 130 -3.35 2.70 -16.12
N TYR A 131 -2.17 2.66 -15.51
CA TYR A 131 -2.05 2.73 -14.05
C TYR A 131 -2.60 4.04 -13.48
N ALA A 132 -2.37 5.18 -14.14
CA ALA A 132 -2.87 6.48 -13.68
C ALA A 132 -4.40 6.55 -13.68
N ASN A 133 -5.05 5.98 -14.70
CA ASN A 133 -6.52 5.91 -14.75
C ASN A 133 -7.05 4.99 -13.65
N LEU A 134 -6.39 3.85 -13.43
CA LEU A 134 -6.81 2.87 -12.45
C LEU A 134 -6.61 3.36 -11.00
N SER A 135 -5.49 4.02 -10.71
CA SER A 135 -5.23 4.61 -9.40
C SER A 135 -6.13 5.83 -9.13
N GLY A 136 -6.41 6.65 -10.15
CA GLY A 136 -7.38 7.74 -10.05
C GLY A 136 -8.78 7.22 -9.70
N LEU A 137 -9.26 6.20 -10.43
CA LEU A 137 -10.52 5.54 -10.12
C LEU A 137 -10.53 5.00 -8.68
N ALA A 138 -9.47 4.31 -8.26
CA ALA A 138 -9.40 3.74 -6.91
C ALA A 138 -9.51 4.83 -5.82
N GLN A 139 -8.90 6.00 -6.05
CA GLN A 139 -8.99 7.16 -5.15
C GLN A 139 -10.40 7.78 -5.14
N ASP A 140 -11.05 7.86 -6.30
CA ASP A 140 -12.38 8.44 -6.45
C ASP A 140 -13.50 7.62 -5.80
N LEU A 141 -13.29 6.29 -5.65
CA LEU A 141 -14.22 5.43 -4.93
C LEU A 141 -14.30 5.76 -3.42
N ARG A 142 -13.39 6.62 -2.90
CA ARG A 142 -13.31 7.04 -1.50
C ARG A 142 -13.36 5.87 -0.53
N ILE A 143 -12.80 4.73 -0.95
CA ILE A 143 -12.57 3.58 -0.08
C ILE A 143 -11.55 4.03 0.95
N GLU A 144 -11.84 3.80 2.24
CA GLU A 144 -10.87 4.08 3.30
C GLU A 144 -9.71 3.07 3.20
N THR A 145 -8.73 3.42 2.36
CA THR A 145 -7.56 2.59 2.14
C THR A 145 -6.78 2.46 3.43
N SER A 146 -6.61 1.22 3.88
CA SER A 146 -5.79 0.93 5.06
C SER A 146 -4.34 1.29 4.76
N LEU A 147 -3.85 2.37 5.37
CA LEU A 147 -2.45 2.80 5.28
C LEU A 147 -1.86 2.83 6.70
N PRO A 148 -1.51 1.67 7.31
CA PRO A 148 -0.91 1.63 8.64
C PRO A 148 0.34 2.52 8.70
N GLY A 149 0.42 3.42 9.68
CA GLY A 149 1.49 4.43 9.76
C GLY A 149 1.21 5.73 9.00
N GLY A 150 0.18 5.79 8.15
CA GLY A 150 -0.24 7.00 7.44
C GLY A 150 0.70 7.45 6.32
N ARG A 151 0.29 8.48 5.57
CA ARG A 151 1.07 9.04 4.46
C ARG A 151 2.21 9.92 4.98
N CYS A 152 3.36 9.88 4.29
CA CYS A 152 4.55 10.66 4.70
C CYS A 152 4.31 12.17 4.75
N ALA A 153 3.64 12.75 3.75
CA ALA A 153 3.36 14.19 3.72
C ALA A 153 2.55 14.67 4.95
N GLN A 154 1.64 13.83 5.45
CA GLN A 154 0.82 14.13 6.62
C GLN A 154 1.60 13.99 7.94
N GLN A 155 2.63 13.16 7.97
CA GLN A 155 3.50 13.02 9.15
C GLN A 155 4.50 14.17 9.27
N VAL A 156 5.00 14.70 8.15
CA VAL A 156 5.92 15.85 8.14
C VAL A 156 5.22 17.12 8.65
N ALA A 157 3.96 17.34 8.28
CA ALA A 157 3.19 18.51 8.72
C ALA A 157 2.78 18.49 10.21
N ARG A 158 2.90 17.35 10.91
CA ARG A 158 2.60 17.21 12.35
C ARG A 158 3.82 17.36 13.25
N ARG A 159 5.02 17.49 12.68
CA ARG A 159 6.27 17.71 13.41
C ARG A 159 6.62 19.19 13.41
#